data_AF-A0A1B1A398-F1
#
_entry.id   AF-A0A1B1A398-F1
#
_cell.length_a   1.000
_cell.length_b   1.000
_cell.length_c   1.000
_cell.angle_alpha   90.00
_cell.angle_beta   90.00
_cell.angle_gamma   90.00
#
_symmetry.space_group_name_H-M   'P 1'
#
loop_
_entity.id
_entity.type
_entity.pdbx_description
1 polymer ?
#
loop_
_entity_poly.entity_id
_entity_poly.type
_entity_poly.pdbx_seq_one_letter_code
_entity_poly.pdbx_strand_id
1 'polypeptide(L)'
;MFNKVSLAVITLGSAIALSAPAFAQSANPMVDKDLRMLRVDAGLCTSAKEAMVDWAAKIDGHGSYAVPVYPASVTIDCAEPAAVLPTGQSWGFSDQKAADVAALSQCEASLPDGFDRCAIVGQSYTK
;
A
#
# COMPACT_ATOMS: atom_id res chain seq x y z
N MET A 1 39.32 -21.43 47.73
CA MET A 1 38.99 -21.80 46.33
C MET A 1 39.47 -20.66 45.44
N PHE A 2 40.58 -20.85 44.75
CA PHE A 2 41.11 -19.86 43.79
C PHE A 2 41.17 -20.55 42.43
N ASN A 3 40.37 -20.02 41.51
CA ASN A 3 40.12 -20.58 40.20
C ASN A 3 41.34 -20.44 39.28
N LYS A 4 41.59 -21.52 38.54
CA LYS A 4 42.56 -21.59 37.44
C LYS A 4 42.17 -20.58 36.37
N VAL A 5 43.11 -19.73 35.96
CA VAL A 5 43.00 -18.89 34.77
C VAL A 5 43.94 -19.46 33.72
N SER A 6 43.37 -20.10 32.70
CA SER A 6 44.07 -20.46 31.48
C SER A 6 43.88 -19.32 30.48
N LEU A 7 44.95 -18.55 30.23
CA LEU A 7 45.02 -17.65 29.08
C LEU A 7 45.31 -18.49 27.83
N ALA A 8 44.38 -18.52 26.89
CA ALA A 8 44.59 -19.10 25.57
C ALA A 8 44.51 -18.02 24.49
N VAL A 9 45.68 -17.81 23.87
CA VAL A 9 45.94 -17.58 22.44
C VAL A 9 45.39 -16.30 21.79
N ILE A 10 46.39 -15.49 21.44
CA ILE A 10 46.44 -14.43 20.44
C ILE A 10 46.11 -15.02 19.06
N THR A 11 45.19 -14.40 18.33
CA THR A 11 45.28 -14.35 16.86
C THR A 11 45.09 -12.91 16.39
N LEU A 12 46.20 -12.30 16.00
CA LEU A 12 46.26 -11.09 15.18
C LEU A 12 45.68 -11.40 13.81
N GLY A 13 44.37 -11.23 13.66
CA GLY A 13 43.68 -11.23 12.38
C GLY A 13 43.41 -9.79 11.96
N SER A 14 44.34 -9.17 11.24
CA SER A 14 44.11 -7.90 10.56
C SER A 14 43.06 -8.08 9.47
N ALA A 15 41.78 -7.96 9.83
CA ALA A 15 40.70 -7.80 8.87
C ALA A 15 40.51 -6.30 8.62
N ILE A 16 40.89 -5.88 7.43
CA ILE A 16 40.60 -4.56 6.89
C ILE A 16 39.08 -4.49 6.77
N ALA A 17 38.42 -3.90 7.76
CA ALA A 17 36.99 -3.62 7.68
C ALA A 17 36.81 -2.55 6.60
N LEU A 18 36.37 -2.98 5.42
CA LEU A 18 35.74 -2.12 4.43
C LEU A 18 34.56 -1.45 5.13
N SER A 19 34.74 -0.19 5.52
CA SER A 19 33.65 0.67 5.98
C SER A 19 32.68 0.90 4.83
N ALA A 20 31.73 -0.02 4.67
CA ALA A 20 30.50 0.30 3.97
C ALA A 20 29.89 1.52 4.67
N PRO A 21 29.38 2.52 3.93
CA PRO A 21 28.67 3.62 4.56
C PRO A 21 27.45 3.01 5.24
N ALA A 22 27.48 2.97 6.58
CA ALA A 22 26.30 2.75 7.35
C ALA A 22 25.37 3.91 6.99
N PHE A 23 24.34 3.65 6.18
CA PHE A 23 23.15 4.48 6.22
C PHE A 23 22.76 4.48 7.69
N ALA A 24 23.01 5.59 8.37
CA ALA A 24 22.42 5.87 9.66
C ALA A 24 20.92 5.82 9.39
N GLN A 25 20.31 4.65 9.62
CA GLN A 25 18.88 4.55 9.81
C GLN A 25 18.64 5.44 11.01
N SER A 26 18.24 6.68 10.73
CA SER A 26 17.56 7.54 11.67
C SER A 26 16.38 6.71 12.17
N ALA A 27 16.61 5.98 13.25
CA ALA A 27 15.57 5.47 14.09
C ALA A 27 15.01 6.68 14.84
N ASN A 28 14.42 7.62 14.09
CA ASN A 28 13.33 8.37 14.66
C ASN A 28 12.29 7.30 14.99
N PRO A 29 11.99 7.03 16.28
CA PRO A 29 10.82 6.24 16.57
C PRO A 29 9.69 7.01 15.91
N MET A 30 9.10 6.43 14.87
CA MET A 30 7.81 6.90 14.39
C MET A 30 6.92 6.80 15.62
N VAL A 31 6.68 7.94 16.25
CA VAL A 31 5.72 8.09 17.32
C VAL A 31 4.49 7.35 16.83
N ASP A 32 4.01 6.41 17.64
CA ASP A 32 2.88 5.53 17.44
C ASP A 32 1.62 6.36 17.08
N LYS A 33 1.63 6.86 15.85
CA LYS A 33 0.57 7.55 15.17
C LYS A 33 0.03 6.49 14.25
N ASP A 34 -1.16 6.01 14.59
CA ASP A 34 -2.07 5.28 13.71
C ASP A 34 -1.61 5.34 12.25
N LEU A 35 -0.83 4.33 11.85
CA LEU A 35 -0.18 4.36 10.54
C LEU A 35 -1.25 4.07 9.51
N ARG A 36 -1.62 5.10 8.75
CA ARG A 36 -2.53 4.93 7.62
C ARG A 36 -1.81 4.21 6.49
N MET A 37 -2.32 3.03 6.17
CA MET A 37 -1.89 2.19 5.07
C MET A 37 -2.84 2.40 3.89
N LEU A 38 -2.27 2.39 2.68
CA LEU A 38 -3.02 2.28 1.43
C LEU A 38 -2.52 1.05 0.68
N ARG A 39 -3.40 0.07 0.50
CA ARG A 39 -3.18 -1.07 -0.39
C ARG A 39 -3.77 -0.73 -1.75
N VAL A 40 -2.99 -0.83 -2.81
CA VAL A 40 -3.42 -0.56 -4.18
C VAL A 40 -3.08 -1.74 -5.07
N ASP A 41 -3.96 -2.04 -6.03
CA ASP A 41 -3.68 -3.04 -7.06
C ASP A 41 -2.46 -2.66 -7.91
N ALA A 42 -1.60 -3.64 -8.21
CA ALA A 42 -0.35 -3.42 -8.91
C ALA A 42 -0.54 -2.99 -10.37
N GLY A 43 -1.63 -3.43 -11.01
CA GLY A 43 -1.96 -3.19 -12.41
C GLY A 43 -2.46 -1.78 -12.72
N LEU A 44 -2.63 -0.92 -11.72
CA LEU A 44 -3.07 0.45 -11.94
C LEU A 44 -1.94 1.34 -12.50
N CYS A 45 -2.34 2.26 -13.39
CA CYS A 45 -1.47 3.33 -13.88
C CYS A 45 -0.97 4.21 -12.73
N THR A 46 0.24 4.77 -12.86
CA THR A 46 0.87 5.59 -11.81
C THR A 46 0.02 6.81 -11.43
N SER A 47 -0.57 7.48 -12.41
CA SER A 47 -1.46 8.63 -12.16
C SER A 47 -2.69 8.26 -11.33
N ALA A 48 -3.28 7.09 -11.58
CA ALA A 48 -4.38 6.57 -10.77
C ALA A 48 -3.93 6.23 -9.35
N LYS A 49 -2.74 5.64 -9.18
CA LYS A 49 -2.14 5.38 -7.86
C LYS A 49 -1.94 6.68 -7.07
N GLU A 50 -1.42 7.73 -7.71
CA GLU A 50 -1.23 9.04 -7.08
C GLU A 50 -2.56 9.67 -6.65
N ALA A 51 -3.60 9.60 -7.48
CA ALA A 51 -4.94 10.07 -7.12
C ALA A 51 -5.50 9.30 -5.90
N MET A 52 -5.27 7.99 -5.82
CA MET A 52 -5.69 7.18 -4.68
C MET A 52 -4.89 7.49 -3.42
N VAL A 53 -3.59 7.83 -3.54
CA VAL A 53 -2.77 8.30 -2.41
C VAL A 53 -3.30 9.63 -1.88
N ASP A 54 -3.59 10.60 -2.75
CA ASP A 54 -4.14 11.89 -2.36
C ASP A 54 -5.53 11.74 -1.72
N TRP A 55 -6.38 10.87 -2.25
CA TRP A 55 -7.66 10.51 -1.64
C TRP A 55 -7.48 9.88 -0.26
N ALA A 56 -6.62 8.87 -0.13
CA ALA A 56 -6.39 8.16 1.13
C ALA A 56 -5.81 9.06 2.24
N ALA A 57 -5.07 10.11 1.86
CA ALA A 57 -4.54 11.09 2.79
C ALA A 57 -5.62 12.02 3.40
N LYS A 58 -6.81 12.12 2.78
CA LYS A 58 -7.87 13.07 3.16
C LYS A 58 -9.05 12.43 3.88
N ILE A 59 -9.17 11.11 3.80
CA ILE A 59 -10.29 10.38 4.41
C ILE A 59 -9.95 9.92 5.83
N ASP A 60 -10.99 9.71 6.64
CA ASP A 60 -10.89 9.08 7.95
C ASP A 60 -11.49 7.67 7.95
N GLY A 61 -11.21 6.90 9.00
CA GLY A 61 -11.63 5.50 9.12
C GLY A 61 -11.03 4.58 8.06
N HIS A 62 -11.74 3.48 7.80
CA HIS A 62 -11.49 2.60 6.67
C HIS A 62 -12.19 3.14 5.44
N GLY A 63 -11.53 3.01 4.29
CA GLY A 63 -12.09 3.37 2.99
C GLY A 63 -11.74 2.37 1.91
N SER A 64 -12.54 2.37 0.85
CA SER A 64 -12.36 1.51 -0.30
C SER A 64 -12.61 2.25 -1.60
N TYR A 65 -11.87 1.83 -2.62
CA TYR A 65 -11.95 2.37 -3.97
C TYR A 65 -12.22 1.22 -4.93
N ALA A 66 -13.32 1.32 -5.69
CA ALA A 66 -13.79 0.32 -6.63
C ALA A 66 -13.86 0.89 -8.05
N VAL A 67 -13.49 0.07 -9.04
CA VAL A 67 -13.58 0.43 -10.46
C VAL A 67 -14.20 -0.71 -11.27
N PRO A 68 -14.84 -0.42 -12.42
CA PRO A 68 -15.31 -1.44 -13.34
C PRO A 68 -14.14 -2.26 -13.88
N VAL A 69 -14.34 -3.57 -13.99
CA VAL A 69 -13.34 -4.48 -14.54
C VAL A 69 -13.46 -4.47 -16.06
N TYR A 70 -12.40 -4.02 -16.73
CA TYR A 70 -12.33 -4.10 -18.19
C TYR A 70 -12.46 -5.56 -18.66
N PRO A 71 -13.15 -5.81 -19.79
CA PRO A 71 -13.13 -7.11 -20.45
C PRO A 71 -11.69 -7.54 -20.75
N ALA A 72 -11.41 -8.84 -20.69
CA ALA A 72 -10.05 -9.37 -20.90
C ALA A 72 -9.43 -9.04 -22.28
N SER A 73 -10.26 -8.64 -23.26
CA SER A 73 -9.83 -8.20 -24.58
C SER A 73 -9.34 -6.75 -24.64
N VAL A 74 -9.57 -5.95 -23.59
CA VAL A 74 -9.19 -4.54 -23.55
C VAL A 74 -7.82 -4.39 -22.91
N THR A 75 -6.90 -3.75 -23.64
CA THR A 75 -5.60 -3.33 -23.09
C THR A 75 -5.72 -1.88 -22.65
N ILE A 76 -5.32 -1.60 -21.41
CA ILE A 76 -5.28 -0.23 -20.88
C ILE A 76 -3.92 0.37 -21.25
N ASP A 77 -3.92 1.46 -22.00
CA ASP A 77 -2.74 2.28 -22.18
C ASP A 77 -2.70 3.36 -21.08
N CYS A 78 -1.64 3.36 -20.26
CA CYS A 78 -1.45 4.37 -19.22
C CYS A 78 -0.91 5.71 -19.75
N ALA A 79 -0.49 5.78 -21.02
CA ALA A 79 -0.05 7.00 -21.68
C ALA A 79 -1.21 7.79 -22.31
N GLU A 80 -2.31 7.11 -22.63
CA GLU A 80 -3.52 7.74 -23.13
C GLU A 80 -4.55 7.90 -22.01
N PRO A 81 -5.31 9.02 -21.96
CA PRO A 81 -6.37 9.16 -20.99
C PRO A 81 -7.48 8.14 -21.32
N ALA A 82 -7.47 7.02 -20.60
CA ALA A 82 -8.58 6.08 -20.62
C ALA A 82 -9.88 6.84 -20.33
N ALA A 83 -10.96 6.48 -21.04
CA ALA A 83 -12.29 7.01 -20.76
C ALA A 83 -12.54 6.93 -19.24
N VAL A 84 -12.91 8.07 -18.63
CA VAL A 84 -13.15 8.15 -17.19
C VAL A 84 -14.31 7.22 -16.85
N LEU A 85 -13.99 6.04 -16.35
CA LEU A 85 -14.99 5.09 -15.88
C LEU A 85 -15.54 5.55 -14.53
N PRO A 86 -16.84 5.33 -14.27
CA PRO A 86 -17.41 5.63 -12.98
C PRO A 86 -16.70 4.80 -11.89
N THR A 87 -16.35 5.44 -10.78
CA THR A 87 -15.65 4.81 -9.67
C THR A 87 -16.52 4.83 -8.41
N GLY A 88 -16.52 3.76 -7.64
CA GLY A 88 -17.13 3.74 -6.31
C GLY A 88 -16.11 4.07 -5.23
N GLN A 89 -16.44 4.97 -4.31
CA GLN A 89 -15.56 5.38 -3.21
C GLN A 89 -16.34 5.41 -1.89
N SER A 90 -15.82 4.75 -0.87
CA SER A 90 -16.41 4.75 0.47
C SER A 90 -15.33 5.07 1.50
N TRP A 91 -15.71 5.74 2.59
CA TRP A 91 -14.80 6.07 3.69
C TRP A 91 -15.57 6.34 4.99
N GLY A 92 -14.84 6.47 6.10
CA GLY A 92 -15.42 6.72 7.42
C GLY A 92 -15.96 5.47 8.12
N PHE A 93 -15.69 4.28 7.60
CA PHE A 93 -16.16 3.03 8.19
C PHE A 93 -15.23 2.56 9.31
N SER A 94 -15.81 1.93 10.33
CA SER A 94 -15.04 1.28 11.40
C SER A 94 -14.47 -0.08 11.00
N ASP A 95 -14.93 -0.66 9.90
CA ASP A 95 -14.57 -1.98 9.41
C ASP A 95 -14.32 -1.94 7.89
N GLN A 96 -13.24 -2.60 7.45
CA GLN A 96 -12.82 -2.60 6.04
C GLN A 96 -13.84 -3.28 5.12
N LYS A 97 -14.50 -4.35 5.59
CA LYS A 97 -15.49 -5.08 4.79
C LYS A 97 -16.72 -4.22 4.53
N ALA A 98 -17.15 -3.43 5.51
CA ALA A 98 -18.24 -2.46 5.31
C ALA A 98 -17.88 -1.38 4.28
N ALA A 99 -16.63 -0.87 4.31
CA ALA A 99 -16.14 0.04 3.28
C ALA A 99 -16.13 -0.63 1.89
N ASP A 100 -15.61 -1.85 1.79
CA ASP A 100 -15.53 -2.58 0.51
C ASP A 100 -16.92 -2.78 -0.12
N VAL A 101 -17.90 -3.22 0.68
CA VAL A 101 -19.28 -3.42 0.20
C VAL A 101 -19.90 -2.11 -0.27
N ALA A 102 -19.69 -1.01 0.45
CA ALA A 102 -20.22 0.29 0.07
C ALA A 102 -19.59 0.81 -1.25
N ALA A 103 -18.28 0.67 -1.42
CA ALA A 103 -17.59 1.07 -2.64
C ALA A 103 -18.01 0.22 -3.85
N LEU A 104 -18.12 -1.10 -3.68
CA LEU A 104 -18.62 -2.00 -4.73
C LEU A 104 -20.04 -1.64 -5.13
N SER A 105 -20.94 -1.48 -4.15
CA SER A 105 -22.35 -1.14 -4.42
C SER A 105 -22.49 0.19 -5.18
N GLN A 106 -21.71 1.20 -4.83
CA GLN A 106 -21.70 2.47 -5.55
C GLN A 106 -21.19 2.33 -6.99
N CYS A 107 -20.12 1.54 -7.18
CA CYS A 107 -19.57 1.29 -8.51
C CYS A 107 -20.58 0.53 -9.38
N GLU A 108 -21.17 -0.54 -8.86
CA GLU A 108 -22.16 -1.38 -9.55
C GLU A 108 -23.43 -0.62 -9.92
N ALA A 109 -23.87 0.32 -9.06
CA ALA A 109 -25.03 1.17 -9.34
C ALA A 109 -24.84 2.12 -10.54
N SER A 110 -23.60 2.36 -10.95
CA SER A 110 -23.24 3.25 -12.07
C SER A 110 -22.51 2.51 -13.19
N LEU A 111 -22.58 1.18 -13.20
CA LEU A 111 -21.83 0.35 -14.13
C LEU A 111 -22.26 0.62 -15.58
N PRO A 112 -21.35 1.02 -16.47
CA PRO A 112 -21.69 1.23 -17.88
C PRO A 112 -21.99 -0.09 -18.59
N ASP A 113 -22.81 -0.04 -19.64
CA ASP A 113 -23.05 -1.19 -20.51
C ASP A 113 -21.73 -1.74 -21.07
N GLY A 114 -21.59 -3.07 -21.08
CA GLY A 114 -20.39 -3.77 -21.53
C GLY A 114 -19.35 -4.05 -20.44
N PHE A 115 -19.62 -3.65 -19.18
CA PHE A 115 -18.87 -4.09 -18.00
C PHE A 115 -19.71 -5.07 -17.19
N ASP A 116 -19.09 -6.16 -16.73
CA ASP A 116 -19.81 -7.23 -16.03
C ASP A 116 -19.81 -7.06 -14.51
N ARG A 117 -18.81 -6.36 -13.95
CA ARG A 117 -18.62 -6.21 -12.50
C ARG A 117 -17.66 -5.08 -12.14
N CYS A 118 -17.69 -4.71 -10.86
CA CYS A 118 -16.68 -3.88 -10.24
C CYS A 118 -15.68 -4.71 -9.42
N ALA A 119 -14.50 -4.16 -9.18
CA ALA A 119 -13.49 -4.73 -8.29
C ALA A 119 -12.89 -3.65 -7.38
N ILE A 120 -12.54 -4.06 -6.16
CA ILE A 120 -11.74 -3.22 -5.25
C ILE A 120 -10.31 -3.14 -5.78
N VAL A 121 -9.84 -1.91 -6.00
CA VAL A 121 -8.47 -1.62 -6.43
C VAL A 121 -7.69 -0.83 -5.39
N GLY A 122 -8.36 -0.31 -4.35
CA GLY A 122 -7.75 0.44 -3.27
C GLY A 122 -8.43 0.18 -1.93
N GLN A 123 -7.64 0.01 -0.88
CA GLN A 123 -8.13 -0.08 0.51
C GLN A 123 -7.26 0.80 1.40
N SER A 124 -7.89 1.73 2.12
CA SER A 124 -7.23 2.57 3.12
C SER A 124 -7.67 2.16 4.51
N TYR A 125 -6.72 1.94 5.40
CA TYR A 125 -6.98 1.48 6.76
C TYR A 125 -5.87 1.92 7.71
N THR A 126 -6.15 1.91 9.00
CA THR A 126 -5.14 2.10 10.05
C THR A 126 -4.56 0.75 10.47
N LYS A 127 -3.25 0.68 10.71
CA LYS A 127 -2.56 -0.51 11.21
C LYS A 127 -2.28 -0.42 12.69
#